data_AF-A0A0D5A2C2-F1
#
_entry.id   AF-A0A0D5A2C2-F1
#
_cell.length_a   1.000
_cell.length_b   1.000
_cell.length_c   1.000
_cell.angle_alpha   90.00
_cell.angle_beta   90.00
_cell.angle_gamma   90.00
#
_symmetry.space_group_name_H-M   'P 1'
#
loop_
_entity.id
_entity.type
_entity.pdbx_description
1 polymer ?
#
loop_
_entity_poly.entity_id
_entity_poly.type
_entity_poly.pdbx_seq_one_letter_code
_entity_poly.pdbx_strand_id
1 'polypeptide(L)'
;MQLHINQLRSKVHYPISIQIPVIDIQLKELVIALKFKVYQWLIKESKMYWRGSTTGDSYKNLKELNKLKRIEICKRFRESKGIDIKLSRITQTDTNKEKTKKYLIQEKIFRKEVSENKFINYKYYPDIPVNSLAWESIRKYLMGNLIFKSTKKRQLYYYRFLKPWKNYIPVEENFLDLEEKYSWVKSHREEAAFIAWNGYIQSNNYVQNAPEYLISRILERTN
;
A
#
# COMPACT_ATOMS: atom_id res chain seq x y z
N MET A 1 -32.68 18.36 -25.49
CA MET A 1 -31.92 17.13 -25.79
C MET A 1 -32.74 16.40 -26.85
N GLN A 2 -32.15 16.16 -28.01
CA GLN A 2 -32.79 16.00 -29.33
C GLN A 2 -33.33 17.31 -29.95
N LEU A 3 -32.91 17.58 -31.20
CA LEU A 3 -33.30 18.68 -32.10
C LEU A 3 -32.64 20.07 -31.92
N HIS A 4 -31.31 20.14 -32.15
CA HIS A 4 -30.70 21.29 -32.85
C HIS A 4 -29.30 20.95 -33.41
N ILE A 5 -29.20 19.82 -34.12
CA ILE A 5 -28.05 19.50 -34.98
C ILE A 5 -28.55 19.66 -36.40
N ASN A 6 -28.47 20.85 -36.97
CA ASN A 6 -28.46 21.14 -38.42
C ASN A 6 -28.69 22.64 -38.64
N GLN A 7 -27.64 23.45 -38.49
CA GLN A 7 -27.43 24.71 -39.22
C GLN A 7 -26.18 25.38 -38.69
N LEU A 8 -25.02 24.94 -39.17
CA LEU A 8 -23.78 25.72 -39.34
C LEU A 8 -22.85 24.90 -40.24
N ARG A 9 -23.35 24.60 -41.45
CA ARG A 9 -22.55 24.13 -42.58
C ARG A 9 -22.82 25.04 -43.76
N SER A 10 -22.17 26.20 -43.78
CA SER A 10 -21.95 26.89 -45.05
C SER A 10 -20.76 27.84 -44.94
N LYS A 11 -19.78 27.56 -45.81
CA LYS A 11 -18.71 28.45 -46.30
C LYS A 11 -17.56 28.78 -45.33
N VAL A 12 -16.71 27.78 -45.07
CA VAL A 12 -15.25 27.97 -45.22
C VAL A 12 -14.67 26.69 -45.80
N HIS A 13 -14.04 26.77 -46.98
CA HIS A 13 -13.26 25.69 -47.55
C HIS A 13 -11.94 25.59 -46.78
N TYR A 14 -11.84 24.61 -45.87
CA TYR A 14 -10.57 24.09 -45.39
C TYR A 14 -10.43 22.67 -45.93
N PRO A 15 -9.42 22.37 -46.76
CA PRO A 15 -9.13 20.99 -47.11
C PRO A 15 -8.47 20.33 -45.91
N ILE A 16 -8.76 19.04 -45.72
CA ILE A 16 -8.26 18.15 -44.66
C ILE A 16 -9.02 18.31 -43.34
N SER A 17 -10.12 17.57 -43.22
CA SER A 17 -10.65 17.14 -41.92
C SER A 17 -9.58 16.29 -41.23
N ILE A 18 -8.77 16.90 -40.37
CA ILE A 18 -7.93 16.16 -39.44
C ILE A 18 -8.90 15.49 -38.47
N GLN A 19 -9.20 14.21 -38.70
CA GLN A 19 -9.71 13.34 -37.65
C GLN A 19 -8.63 13.32 -36.57
N ILE A 20 -8.75 14.16 -35.54
CA ILE A 20 -8.01 13.95 -34.31
C ILE A 20 -8.48 12.57 -33.82
N PRO A 21 -7.62 11.54 -33.81
CA PRO A 21 -8.08 10.21 -33.50
C PRO A 21 -8.58 10.20 -32.06
N VAL A 22 -9.78 9.67 -31.84
CA VAL A 22 -10.43 9.52 -30.51
C VAL A 22 -9.48 8.87 -29.47
N ILE A 23 -8.55 8.03 -29.95
CA ILE A 23 -7.48 7.39 -29.18
C ILE A 23 -6.55 8.42 -28.50
N ASP A 24 -6.20 9.52 -29.19
CA ASP A 24 -5.30 10.55 -28.66
C ASP A 24 -5.97 11.41 -27.57
N ILE A 25 -7.29 11.60 -27.67
CA ILE A 25 -8.08 12.28 -26.63
C ILE A 25 -8.16 11.40 -25.37
N GLN A 26 -8.49 10.11 -25.52
CA GLN A 26 -8.58 9.18 -24.40
C GLN A 26 -7.23 8.98 -23.69
N LEU A 27 -6.13 8.94 -24.45
CA LEU A 27 -4.77 8.91 -23.90
C LEU A 27 -4.44 10.18 -23.12
N LYS A 28 -4.78 11.36 -23.65
CA LYS A 28 -4.58 12.64 -22.95
C LYS A 28 -5.35 12.70 -21.63
N GLU A 29 -6.61 12.30 -21.64
CA GLU A 29 -7.43 12.23 -20.42
C GLU A 29 -6.83 11.26 -19.39
N LEU A 30 -6.35 10.09 -19.83
CA LEU A 30 -5.71 9.12 -18.96
C LEU A 30 -4.41 9.67 -18.34
N VAL A 31 -3.59 10.38 -19.14
CA VAL A 31 -2.38 11.06 -18.67
C VAL A 31 -2.70 12.15 -17.67
N ILE A 32 -3.76 12.95 -17.90
CA ILE A 32 -4.21 13.98 -16.96
C ILE A 32 -4.70 13.36 -15.65
N ALA A 33 -5.53 12.32 -15.72
CA ALA A 33 -6.03 11.60 -14.56
C ALA A 33 -4.88 10.97 -13.75
N LEU A 34 -3.91 10.37 -14.44
CA LEU A 34 -2.68 9.84 -13.83
C LEU A 34 -1.90 10.95 -13.11
N LYS A 35 -1.62 12.07 -13.78
CA LYS A 35 -0.91 13.21 -13.18
C LYS A 35 -1.64 13.74 -11.96
N PHE A 36 -2.96 13.84 -12.01
CA PHE A 36 -3.78 14.25 -10.87
C PHE A 36 -3.66 13.27 -9.70
N LYS A 37 -3.69 11.96 -9.96
CA LYS A 37 -3.54 10.93 -8.92
C LYS A 37 -2.13 10.89 -8.31
N VAL A 38 -1.10 11.05 -9.15
CA VAL A 38 0.28 11.23 -8.71
C VAL A 38 0.40 12.48 -7.84
N TYR A 39 -0.19 13.61 -8.25
CA TYR A 39 -0.23 14.84 -7.45
C TYR A 39 -0.91 14.63 -6.09
N GLN A 40 -2.06 13.96 -6.04
CA GLN A 40 -2.73 13.59 -4.79
C GLN A 40 -1.85 12.74 -3.87
N TRP A 41 -0.98 11.89 -4.42
CA TRP A 41 -0.01 11.16 -3.63
C TRP A 41 1.12 12.05 -3.13
N LEU A 42 1.63 12.95 -3.96
CA LEU A 42 2.75 13.83 -3.63
C LEU A 42 2.46 14.78 -2.47
N ILE A 43 1.19 15.16 -2.25
CA ILE A 43 0.77 16.01 -1.11
C ILE A 43 0.59 15.24 0.21
N LYS A 44 0.58 13.90 0.21
CA LYS A 44 0.55 13.10 1.44
C LYS A 44 1.80 13.34 2.28
N GLU A 45 1.68 13.18 3.59
CA GLU A 45 2.79 13.26 4.52
C GLU A 45 3.89 12.26 4.14
N SER A 46 5.11 12.75 3.99
CA SER A 46 6.29 11.95 3.59
C SER A 46 6.84 11.10 4.72
N LYS A 47 5.98 10.28 5.32
CA LYS A 47 6.22 9.50 6.51
C LYS A 47 5.80 8.06 6.29
N MET A 48 6.62 7.13 6.77
CA MET A 48 6.25 5.72 6.89
C MET A 48 5.50 5.53 8.20
N TYR A 49 4.29 4.99 8.14
CA TYR A 49 3.40 4.93 9.29
C TYR A 49 2.75 3.55 9.44
N TRP A 50 2.88 2.96 10.62
CA TRP A 50 2.33 1.63 10.93
C TRP A 50 1.87 1.52 12.38
N ARG A 51 0.74 0.84 12.58
CA ARG A 51 0.22 0.45 13.89
C ARG A 51 -0.20 -1.01 13.85
N GLY A 52 0.30 -1.82 14.78
CA GLY A 52 -0.12 -3.21 14.89
C GLY A 52 -0.10 -3.72 16.32
N SER A 53 -0.24 -5.04 16.47
CA SER A 53 -0.30 -5.72 17.76
C SER A 53 0.92 -6.61 17.99
N THR A 54 1.08 -7.11 19.21
CA THR A 54 2.08 -8.15 19.58
C THR A 54 1.75 -9.54 19.02
N THR A 55 1.01 -9.64 17.91
CA THR A 55 0.82 -10.91 17.20
C THR A 55 2.12 -11.34 16.52
N GLY A 56 2.32 -12.64 16.33
CA GLY A 56 3.52 -13.21 15.71
C GLY A 56 3.84 -14.59 16.31
N ASP A 57 3.53 -14.73 17.59
CA ASP A 57 3.46 -15.96 18.36
C ASP A 57 2.78 -15.66 19.71
N SER A 58 2.45 -16.69 20.49
CA SER A 58 2.15 -16.56 21.91
C SER A 58 3.41 -16.28 22.73
N TYR A 59 3.29 -15.54 23.84
CA TYR A 59 4.42 -15.28 24.75
C TYR A 59 3.98 -15.17 26.21
N LYS A 60 4.84 -15.68 27.11
CA LYS A 60 4.58 -15.79 28.55
C LYS A 60 5.37 -14.78 29.39
N ASN A 61 6.42 -14.19 28.83
CA ASN A 61 7.30 -13.25 29.53
C ASN A 61 7.95 -12.25 28.56
N LEU A 62 8.64 -11.23 29.11
CA LEU A 62 9.29 -10.19 28.31
C LEU A 62 10.45 -10.72 27.45
N LYS A 63 11.10 -11.82 27.84
CA LYS A 63 12.17 -12.44 27.07
C LYS A 63 11.62 -13.04 25.77
N GLU A 64 10.48 -13.75 25.85
CA GLU A 64 9.77 -14.28 24.69
C GLU A 64 9.15 -13.17 23.83
N LEU A 65 8.54 -12.15 24.44
CA LEU A 65 8.04 -10.99 23.73
C LEU A 65 9.11 -10.37 22.82
N ASN A 66 10.33 -10.19 23.34
CA ASN A 66 11.44 -9.60 22.59
C ASN A 66 11.93 -10.45 21.41
N LYS A 67 11.58 -11.74 21.34
CA LYS A 67 11.87 -12.59 20.19
C LYS A 67 10.87 -12.41 19.04
N LEU A 68 9.73 -11.77 19.30
CA LEU A 68 8.74 -11.54 18.26
C LEU A 68 9.28 -10.52 17.25
N LYS A 69 9.19 -10.89 15.97
CA LYS A 69 9.68 -10.09 14.85
C LYS A 69 9.16 -8.66 14.81
N ARG A 70 7.89 -8.44 15.19
CA ARG A 70 7.30 -7.09 15.27
C ARG A 70 7.98 -6.23 16.34
N ILE A 71 8.39 -6.83 17.45
CA ILE A 71 9.11 -6.12 18.52
C ILE A 71 10.49 -5.73 18.03
N GLU A 72 11.21 -6.66 17.40
CA GLU A 72 12.52 -6.42 16.80
C GLU A 72 12.48 -5.27 15.79
N ILE A 73 11.53 -5.31 14.84
CA ILE A 73 11.35 -4.26 13.83
C ILE A 73 11.00 -2.92 14.48
N CYS A 74 10.04 -2.88 15.42
CA CYS A 74 9.67 -1.63 16.09
C CYS A 74 10.86 -1.02 16.86
N LYS A 75 11.69 -1.86 17.49
CA LYS A 75 12.89 -1.41 18.21
C LYS A 75 13.94 -0.84 17.28
N ARG A 76 14.19 -1.53 16.14
CA ARG A 76 15.16 -1.10 15.12
C ARG A 76 14.87 0.31 14.63
N PHE A 77 13.60 0.60 14.33
CA PHE A 77 13.20 1.90 13.76
C PHE A 77 12.67 2.90 14.78
N ARG A 78 12.92 2.69 16.09
CA ARG A 78 12.25 3.50 17.13
C ARG A 78 12.64 4.97 17.12
N GLU A 79 13.87 5.28 16.69
CA GLU A 79 14.46 6.62 16.56
C GLU A 79 14.63 7.08 15.09
N SER A 80 14.23 6.26 14.11
CA SER A 80 14.44 6.57 12.70
C SER A 80 13.56 7.73 12.22
N LYS A 81 14.19 8.79 11.69
CA LYS A 81 13.47 9.99 11.24
C LYS A 81 12.56 9.68 10.05
N GLY A 82 11.27 9.95 10.22
CA GLY A 82 10.26 9.72 9.17
C GLY A 82 9.70 8.29 9.13
N ILE A 83 10.19 7.39 9.99
CA ILE A 83 9.64 6.03 10.15
C ILE A 83 8.95 5.92 11.52
N ASP A 84 7.63 5.74 11.50
CA ASP A 84 6.80 5.63 12.70
C ASP A 84 6.05 4.29 12.70
N ILE A 85 6.79 3.25 13.09
CA ILE A 85 6.30 1.88 13.21
C ILE A 85 6.19 1.55 14.69
N LYS A 86 4.96 1.45 15.20
CA LYS A 86 4.69 1.26 16.63
C LYS A 86 3.61 0.23 16.87
N LEU A 87 3.68 -0.46 17.99
CA LEU A 87 2.60 -1.30 18.50
C LEU A 87 1.51 -0.42 19.10
N SER A 88 0.29 -0.94 19.09
CA SER A 88 -0.90 -0.28 19.63
C SER A 88 -1.83 -1.21 20.41
N ARG A 89 -1.65 -2.53 20.25
CA ARG A 89 -2.44 -3.55 20.92
C ARG A 89 -1.55 -4.67 21.47
N ILE A 90 -1.95 -5.26 22.59
CA ILE A 90 -1.25 -6.34 23.28
C ILE A 90 -2.17 -7.57 23.25
N THR A 91 -1.74 -8.60 22.56
CA THR A 91 -2.51 -9.81 22.24
C THR A 91 -1.62 -11.06 22.34
N GLN A 92 -2.22 -12.26 22.38
CA GLN A 92 -1.51 -13.54 22.43
C GLN A 92 -0.51 -13.64 23.60
N THR A 93 -0.95 -13.23 24.79
CA THR A 93 -0.07 -13.20 25.96
C THR A 93 -0.74 -13.83 27.16
N ASP A 94 0.07 -14.61 27.89
CA ASP A 94 -0.28 -15.14 29.21
C ASP A 94 0.28 -14.26 30.34
N THR A 95 0.93 -13.13 29.99
CA THR A 95 1.54 -12.20 30.94
C THR A 95 0.64 -11.00 31.23
N ASN A 96 0.98 -10.25 32.28
CA ASN A 96 0.24 -9.05 32.66
C ASN A 96 0.34 -7.96 31.56
N LYS A 97 -0.81 -7.61 30.95
CA LYS A 97 -0.87 -6.64 29.84
C LYS A 97 -0.39 -5.23 30.24
N GLU A 98 -0.64 -4.79 31.46
CA GLU A 98 -0.19 -3.47 31.94
C GLU A 98 1.33 -3.43 32.12
N LYS A 99 1.92 -4.50 32.66
CA LYS A 99 3.39 -4.66 32.73
C LYS A 99 4.00 -4.61 31.32
N THR A 100 3.43 -5.35 30.38
CA THR A 100 3.87 -5.34 28.98
C THR A 100 3.72 -3.96 28.35
N LYS A 101 2.60 -3.27 28.56
CA LYS A 101 2.36 -1.92 28.05
C LYS A 101 3.40 -0.92 28.56
N LYS A 102 3.65 -0.92 29.87
CA LYS A 102 4.69 -0.07 30.51
C LYS A 102 6.05 -0.32 29.87
N TYR A 103 6.44 -1.58 29.70
CA TYR A 103 7.67 -1.97 29.03
C TYR A 103 7.75 -1.43 27.58
N LEU A 104 6.71 -1.64 26.76
CA LEU A 104 6.69 -1.18 25.37
C LEU A 104 6.70 0.35 25.24
N ILE A 105 6.12 1.08 26.21
CA ILE A 105 6.18 2.54 26.29
C ILE A 105 7.61 2.99 26.63
N GLN A 106 8.26 2.36 27.61
CA GLN A 106 9.64 2.64 28.00
C GLN A 106 10.62 2.41 26.84
N GLU A 107 10.41 1.34 26.07
CA GLU A 107 11.17 1.05 24.85
C GLU A 107 10.84 1.99 23.66
N LYS A 108 9.92 2.94 23.86
CA LYS A 108 9.41 3.88 22.85
C LYS A 108 8.79 3.21 21.61
N ILE A 109 8.26 1.99 21.75
CA ILE A 109 7.67 1.22 20.64
C ILE A 109 6.14 1.08 20.73
N PHE A 110 5.50 1.74 21.68
CA PHE A 110 4.04 1.73 21.85
C PHE A 110 3.41 3.11 21.61
N ARG A 111 2.28 3.13 20.90
CA ARG A 111 1.42 4.30 20.65
C ARG A 111 -0.05 3.90 20.64
N LYS A 112 -0.95 4.86 20.85
CA LYS A 112 -2.39 4.62 20.76
C LYS A 112 -2.77 4.07 19.37
N GLU A 113 -3.77 3.20 19.38
CA GLU A 113 -4.44 2.75 18.17
C GLU A 113 -5.06 3.96 17.44
N VAL A 114 -5.19 3.83 16.11
CA VAL A 114 -5.77 4.86 15.26
C VAL A 114 -6.77 4.23 14.30
N SER A 115 -7.71 5.03 13.81
CA SER A 115 -8.64 4.59 12.78
C SER A 115 -7.91 4.21 11.50
N GLU A 116 -8.48 3.24 10.78
CA GLU A 116 -7.97 2.76 9.51
C GLU A 116 -7.88 3.88 8.45
N ASN A 117 -8.84 4.80 8.45
CA ASN A 117 -8.86 5.95 7.52
C ASN A 117 -7.68 6.91 7.73
N LYS A 118 -7.04 6.92 8.90
CA LYS A 118 -5.88 7.80 9.15
C LYS A 118 -4.71 7.50 8.21
N PHE A 119 -4.60 6.27 7.72
CA PHE A 119 -3.50 5.85 6.87
C PHE A 119 -3.50 6.51 5.49
N ILE A 120 -4.65 7.07 5.04
CA ILE A 120 -4.73 7.80 3.77
C ILE A 120 -3.82 9.04 3.73
N ASN A 121 -3.42 9.57 4.89
CA ASN A 121 -2.61 10.79 4.98
C ASN A 121 -1.11 10.54 4.78
N TYR A 122 -0.66 9.28 4.83
CA TYR A 122 0.76 8.92 4.80
C TYR A 122 1.16 8.33 3.45
N LYS A 123 2.38 8.61 2.99
CA LYS A 123 2.89 8.05 1.72
C LYS A 123 3.20 6.57 1.80
N TYR A 124 3.78 6.10 2.91
CA TYR A 124 4.46 4.81 2.94
C TYR A 124 3.90 3.88 4.01
N TYR A 125 3.70 2.61 3.64
CA TYR A 125 3.20 1.58 4.55
C TYR A 125 4.09 0.33 4.52
N PRO A 126 4.66 -0.09 5.65
CA PRO A 126 5.40 -1.34 5.74
C PRO A 126 4.45 -2.52 5.99
N ASP A 127 4.44 -3.50 5.09
CA ASP A 127 3.65 -4.73 5.17
C ASP A 127 4.29 -5.71 6.16
N ILE A 128 4.28 -5.36 7.44
CA ILE A 128 4.95 -6.11 8.51
C ILE A 128 4.20 -7.42 8.79
N PRO A 129 4.88 -8.58 8.70
CA PRO A 129 4.27 -9.90 8.81
C PRO A 129 3.49 -10.15 10.11
N VAL A 130 2.55 -11.09 10.03
CA VAL A 130 1.75 -11.63 11.15
C VAL A 130 1.94 -13.16 11.23
N ASN A 131 1.22 -13.84 12.12
CA ASN A 131 1.08 -15.33 12.16
C ASN A 131 0.62 -15.90 10.81
N SER A 132 -0.12 -15.11 10.05
CA SER A 132 -0.60 -15.41 8.70
C SER A 132 -0.31 -14.22 7.77
N LEU A 133 -0.87 -14.27 6.57
CA LEU A 133 -0.77 -13.23 5.57
C LEU A 133 -1.50 -11.96 6.01
N ALA A 134 -0.82 -10.82 5.92
CA ALA A 134 -1.40 -9.52 6.25
C ALA A 134 -2.41 -9.11 5.16
N TRP A 135 -3.69 -9.41 5.37
CA TRP A 135 -4.78 -8.92 4.51
C TRP A 135 -4.91 -7.40 4.50
N GLU A 136 -4.36 -6.75 5.54
CA GLU A 136 -4.42 -5.30 5.75
C GLU A 136 -3.82 -4.50 4.59
N SER A 137 -2.80 -5.04 3.90
CA SER A 137 -2.09 -4.34 2.83
C SER A 137 -2.98 -3.97 1.64
N ILE A 138 -4.05 -4.73 1.36
CA ILE A 138 -4.96 -4.41 0.24
C ILE A 138 -5.66 -3.08 0.46
N ARG A 139 -6.10 -2.78 1.69
CA ARG A 139 -6.73 -1.50 2.03
C ARG A 139 -5.73 -0.36 1.88
N LYS A 140 -4.46 -0.58 2.21
CA LYS A 140 -3.40 0.42 2.06
C LYS A 140 -3.09 0.73 0.60
N TYR A 141 -3.08 -0.27 -0.28
CA TYR A 141 -3.04 -0.02 -1.72
C TYR A 141 -4.22 0.85 -2.17
N LEU A 142 -5.45 0.53 -1.74
CA LEU A 142 -6.66 1.30 -2.09
C LEU A 142 -6.67 2.73 -1.52
N MET A 143 -5.96 2.99 -0.42
CA MET A 143 -5.72 4.34 0.12
C MET A 143 -4.60 5.09 -0.61
N GLY A 144 -3.97 4.45 -1.61
CA GLY A 144 -2.85 4.99 -2.36
C GLY A 144 -1.55 5.03 -1.57
N ASN A 145 -1.37 4.22 -0.52
CA ASN A 145 -0.06 4.10 0.12
C ASN A 145 0.91 3.35 -0.81
N LEU A 146 2.18 3.76 -0.81
CA LEU A 146 3.27 2.95 -1.36
C LEU A 146 3.65 1.87 -0.35
N ILE A 147 3.51 0.61 -0.77
CA ILE A 147 3.71 -0.54 0.11
C ILE A 147 5.17 -1.00 0.05
N PHE A 148 5.76 -1.19 1.24
CA PHE A 148 7.05 -1.85 1.43
C PHE A 148 6.78 -3.28 1.84
N LYS A 149 6.95 -4.20 0.90
CA LYS A 149 6.47 -5.57 1.02
C LYS A 149 7.62 -6.56 1.13
N SER A 150 7.55 -7.36 2.18
CA SER A 150 8.48 -8.46 2.40
C SER A 150 8.35 -9.55 1.33
N THR A 151 9.49 -10.07 0.85
CA THR A 151 9.65 -11.09 -0.20
C THR A 151 9.27 -12.53 0.23
N LYS A 152 8.44 -12.71 1.26
CA LYS A 152 8.06 -14.02 1.79
C LYS A 152 7.43 -14.98 0.78
N LYS A 153 7.65 -16.28 1.01
CA LYS A 153 7.10 -17.40 0.24
C LYS A 153 5.58 -17.51 0.31
N ARG A 154 4.96 -17.25 1.47
CA ARG A 154 3.49 -17.30 1.59
C ARG A 154 2.90 -16.03 1.00
N GLN A 155 1.92 -16.18 0.13
CA GLN A 155 1.30 -15.09 -0.60
C GLN A 155 -0.22 -15.19 -0.61
N LEU A 156 -0.89 -14.03 -0.51
CA LEU A 156 -2.33 -13.94 -0.77
C LEU A 156 -2.57 -14.13 -2.26
N TYR A 157 -3.76 -14.60 -2.63
CA TYR A 157 -4.08 -14.88 -4.03
C TYR A 157 -3.76 -13.68 -4.93
N TYR A 158 -4.15 -12.47 -4.53
CA TYR A 158 -3.96 -11.25 -5.32
C TYR A 158 -2.49 -10.82 -5.49
N TYR A 159 -1.57 -11.32 -4.66
CA TYR A 159 -0.15 -10.98 -4.79
C TYR A 159 0.44 -11.46 -6.11
N ARG A 160 -0.16 -12.48 -6.77
CA ARG A 160 0.26 -12.94 -8.11
C ARG A 160 0.21 -11.84 -9.18
N PHE A 161 -0.63 -10.83 -8.97
CA PHE A 161 -0.79 -9.72 -9.90
C PHE A 161 0.17 -8.57 -9.60
N LEU A 162 0.85 -8.58 -8.46
CA LEU A 162 1.77 -7.53 -8.04
C LEU A 162 3.21 -7.90 -8.39
N LYS A 163 3.95 -6.96 -8.97
CA LYS A 163 5.36 -7.11 -9.31
C LYS A 163 6.24 -6.16 -8.47
N PRO A 164 7.39 -6.64 -7.97
CA PRO A 164 8.35 -5.79 -7.25
C PRO A 164 8.81 -4.65 -8.16
N TRP A 165 9.03 -3.47 -7.57
CA TRP A 165 9.41 -2.23 -8.27
C TRP A 165 8.43 -1.70 -9.32
N LYS A 166 7.33 -2.42 -9.57
CA LYS A 166 6.22 -1.95 -10.41
C LYS A 166 5.02 -1.53 -9.56
N ASN A 167 4.65 -2.35 -8.58
CA ASN A 167 3.46 -2.14 -7.74
C ASN A 167 3.80 -1.86 -6.27
N TYR A 168 5.00 -2.24 -5.83
CA TYR A 168 5.45 -2.10 -4.45
C TYR A 168 6.99 -2.07 -4.36
N ILE A 169 7.51 -1.65 -3.21
CA ILE A 169 8.96 -1.70 -2.90
C ILE A 169 9.27 -3.02 -2.19
N PRO A 170 10.04 -3.94 -2.80
CA PRO A 170 10.43 -5.16 -2.11
C PRO A 170 11.40 -4.83 -0.96
N VAL A 171 11.21 -5.51 0.17
CA VAL A 171 12.13 -5.48 1.31
C VAL A 171 12.45 -6.90 1.76
N GLU A 172 13.59 -7.06 2.43
CA GLU A 172 14.00 -8.32 3.02
C GLU A 172 12.98 -8.82 4.05
N GLU A 173 13.01 -10.13 4.30
CA GLU A 173 12.12 -10.73 5.29
C GLU A 173 12.31 -10.12 6.69
N ASN A 174 13.54 -9.81 7.08
CA ASN A 174 13.91 -9.21 8.36
C ASN A 174 13.78 -7.66 8.38
N PHE A 175 13.43 -7.02 7.26
CA PHE A 175 13.38 -5.56 7.08
C PHE A 175 14.71 -4.84 7.35
N LEU A 176 15.87 -5.50 7.18
CA LEU A 176 17.17 -4.86 7.38
C LEU A 176 17.45 -3.77 6.34
N ASP A 177 16.95 -3.94 5.11
CA ASP A 177 17.11 -3.00 4.00
C ASP A 177 16.07 -1.86 3.99
N LEU A 178 15.13 -1.83 4.95
CA LEU A 178 14.00 -0.89 4.93
C LEU A 178 14.45 0.58 4.89
N GLU A 179 15.51 0.94 5.62
CA GLU A 179 15.99 2.32 5.70
C GLU A 179 16.67 2.79 4.39
N GLU A 180 17.39 1.89 3.74
CA GLU A 180 17.94 2.11 2.39
C GLU A 180 16.80 2.35 1.40
N LYS A 181 15.80 1.45 1.37
CA LYS A 181 14.64 1.59 0.48
C LYS A 181 13.81 2.84 0.79
N TYR A 182 13.67 3.19 2.06
CA TYR A 182 12.99 4.42 2.48
C TYR A 182 13.75 5.69 2.04
N SER A 183 15.07 5.63 2.00
CA SER A 183 15.90 6.72 1.48
C SER A 183 15.76 6.84 -0.04
N TRP A 184 15.74 5.72 -0.75
CA TRP A 184 15.52 5.69 -2.20
C TRP A 184 14.20 6.35 -2.62
N VAL A 185 13.07 6.01 -1.97
CA VAL A 185 11.76 6.60 -2.32
C VAL A 185 11.65 8.10 -1.99
N LYS A 186 12.55 8.61 -1.14
CA LYS A 186 12.61 10.04 -0.80
C LYS A 186 13.39 10.83 -1.86
N SER A 187 14.39 10.21 -2.51
CA SER A 187 15.12 10.82 -3.63
C SER A 187 14.46 10.61 -4.99
N HIS A 188 13.62 9.57 -5.15
CA HIS A 188 12.92 9.21 -6.39
C HIS A 188 11.41 9.37 -6.24
N ARG A 189 10.97 10.60 -5.99
CA ARG A 189 9.58 10.88 -5.56
C ARG A 189 8.54 10.57 -6.64
N GLU A 190 8.84 10.87 -7.89
CA GLU A 190 7.92 10.67 -9.01
C GLU A 190 7.80 9.18 -9.34
N GLU A 191 8.92 8.47 -9.36
CA GLU A 191 8.98 7.02 -9.52
C GLU A 191 8.25 6.32 -8.39
N ALA A 192 8.47 6.74 -7.14
CA ALA A 192 7.74 6.23 -5.99
C ALA A 192 6.24 6.46 -6.09
N ALA A 193 5.81 7.63 -6.57
CA ALA A 193 4.40 7.93 -6.80
C ALA A 193 3.79 7.04 -7.89
N PHE A 194 4.55 6.79 -8.97
CA PHE A 194 4.12 5.89 -10.05
C PHE A 194 3.98 4.45 -9.59
N ILE A 195 4.91 3.95 -8.77
CA ILE A 195 4.82 2.62 -8.15
C ILE A 195 3.59 2.52 -7.25
N ALA A 196 3.34 3.54 -6.42
CA ALA A 196 2.16 3.59 -5.53
C ALA A 196 0.85 3.56 -6.33
N TRP A 197 0.79 4.34 -7.41
CA TRP A 197 -0.35 4.36 -8.32
C TRP A 197 -0.59 3.00 -8.98
N ASN A 198 0.45 2.36 -9.50
CA ASN A 198 0.34 1.02 -10.08
C ASN A 198 -0.11 -0.02 -9.04
N GLY A 199 0.33 0.11 -7.79
CA GLY A 199 -0.15 -0.72 -6.67
C GLY A 199 -1.64 -0.52 -6.41
N TYR A 200 -2.11 0.73 -6.39
CA TYR A 200 -3.53 1.07 -6.29
C TYR A 200 -4.35 0.46 -7.44
N ILE A 201 -3.95 0.71 -8.69
CA ILE A 201 -4.68 0.23 -9.88
C ILE A 201 -4.81 -1.30 -9.86
N GLN A 202 -3.71 -2.00 -9.60
CA GLN A 202 -3.71 -3.45 -9.62
C GLN A 202 -4.60 -4.04 -8.51
N SER A 203 -4.58 -3.41 -7.33
CA SER A 203 -5.41 -3.83 -6.20
C SER A 203 -6.88 -3.50 -6.40
N ASN A 204 -7.19 -2.33 -6.97
CA ASN A 204 -8.54 -1.93 -7.31
C ASN A 204 -9.16 -2.87 -8.37
N ASN A 205 -8.39 -3.21 -9.41
CA ASN A 205 -8.79 -4.19 -10.41
C ASN A 205 -9.08 -5.56 -9.77
N TYR A 206 -8.19 -6.03 -8.88
CA TYR A 206 -8.42 -7.28 -8.15
C TYR A 206 -9.73 -7.28 -7.36
N VAL A 207 -10.04 -6.19 -6.64
CA VAL A 207 -11.27 -6.10 -5.85
C VAL A 207 -12.52 -6.04 -6.73
N GLN A 208 -12.47 -5.30 -7.84
CA GLN A 208 -13.59 -5.19 -8.78
C GLN A 208 -13.92 -6.52 -9.48
N ASN A 209 -12.91 -7.35 -9.74
CA ASN A 209 -13.06 -8.62 -10.46
C ASN A 209 -12.86 -9.85 -9.54
N ALA A 210 -13.00 -9.67 -8.23
CA ALA A 210 -12.75 -10.73 -7.25
C ALA A 210 -13.65 -11.97 -7.47
N PRO A 211 -14.96 -11.84 -7.78
CA PRO A 211 -15.81 -12.99 -8.09
C PRO A 211 -15.28 -13.82 -9.26
N GLU A 212 -14.87 -13.18 -10.35
CA GLU A 212 -14.39 -13.84 -11.57
C GLU A 212 -13.10 -14.64 -11.30
N TYR A 213 -12.16 -14.05 -10.55
CA TYR A 213 -10.93 -14.75 -10.16
C TYR A 213 -11.16 -15.95 -9.24
N LEU A 214 -12.22 -15.92 -8.42
CA LEU A 214 -12.58 -17.04 -7.56
C LEU A 214 -13.22 -18.17 -8.37
N ILE A 215 -14.13 -17.82 -9.28
CA ILE A 215 -14.84 -18.79 -10.13
C ILE A 215 -13.88 -19.49 -11.09
N SER A 216 -12.99 -18.77 -11.77
CA SER A 216 -12.07 -19.36 -12.76
C SER A 216 -11.24 -20.51 -12.16
N ARG A 217 -10.82 -20.36 -10.90
CA ARG A 217 -10.03 -21.35 -10.18
C ARG A 217 -10.80 -22.62 -9.80
N ILE A 218 -12.11 -22.50 -9.58
CA ILE A 218 -12.98 -23.66 -9.33
C ILE A 218 -13.09 -24.47 -10.62
N LEU A 219 -13.29 -23.78 -11.74
CA LEU A 219 -13.44 -24.40 -13.07
C LEU A 219 -12.14 -25.01 -13.61
N GLU A 220 -10.97 -24.43 -13.28
CA GLU A 220 -9.65 -24.97 -13.63
C GLU A 220 -9.35 -26.32 -12.96
N ARG A 221 -10.07 -26.71 -11.90
CA ARG A 221 -9.88 -27.99 -11.18
C ARG A 221 -10.80 -29.12 -11.66
N THR A 222 -11.69 -28.85 -12.61
CA THR A 222 -12.67 -29.81 -13.14
C THR A 222 -12.27 -30.48 -14.45
N ASN A 223 -11.02 -30.27 -14.91
CA ASN A 223 -10.40 -31.00 -16.01
C ASN A 223 -9.15 -31.73 -15.51
#